data_AF-A0A412GHB3-F1
#
_entry.id   AF-A0A412GHB3-F1
#
_cell.length_a   1.000
_cell.length_b   1.000
_cell.length_c   1.000
_cell.angle_alpha   90.00
_cell.angle_beta   90.00
_cell.angle_gamma   90.00
#
_symmetry.space_group_name_H-M   'P 1'
#
loop_
_entity.id
_entity.type
_entity.pdbx_description
1 polymer ?
#
loop_
_entity_poly.entity_id
_entity_poly.type
_entity_poly.pdbx_seq_one_letter_code
_entity_poly.pdbx_strand_id
1 'polypeptide(L)'
;MKVVDQFPHQGIYGKAYDTSNRGFITEDGVFANSIISGEIFASPINRYESSSTKLFKPYPLGFCNPYGRMSAVVFYDMDAECFVYLKNMYTKVCAKMTETPGAFPWEQNKRTIVYGENGPVNSYALMKSTENNTDYFIYQMTINYATVSKNSAYSFSTADATDIDKATFYSFSYEYPIMIYVVGNNLYQYNYETKACKVVKTYPGEITYASFEWQSRGELDIVVCTYEEAAEADKRETIYKYTMGQDLNIVPIMTGPALDKEFVYNTPLKVKKIEYRNCPR
;
A
#
# COMPACT_ATOMS: atom_id res chain seq x y z
N MET A 1 2.58 -22.79 -4.91
CA MET A 1 2.67 -21.71 -3.91
C MET A 1 3.05 -20.44 -4.64
N LYS A 2 2.15 -19.44 -4.68
CA LYS A 2 2.40 -18.14 -5.31
C LYS A 2 2.70 -17.11 -4.23
N VAL A 3 3.81 -16.39 -4.37
CA VAL A 3 4.12 -15.24 -3.51
C VAL A 3 3.27 -14.06 -3.96
N VAL A 4 2.59 -13.43 -3.02
CA VAL A 4 1.70 -12.28 -3.24
C VAL A 4 2.27 -10.99 -2.64
N ASP A 5 3.17 -11.10 -1.65
CA ASP A 5 3.91 -9.96 -1.09
C ASP A 5 5.27 -10.40 -0.54
N GLN A 6 6.22 -9.47 -0.47
CA GLN A 6 7.52 -9.63 0.18
C GLN A 6 7.80 -8.42 1.08
N PHE A 7 8.28 -8.65 2.30
CA PHE A 7 8.58 -7.58 3.26
C PHE A 7 9.97 -7.77 3.92
N PRO A 8 10.64 -6.68 4.35
CA PRO A 8 10.19 -5.29 4.23
C PRO A 8 10.23 -4.80 2.77
N HIS A 9 9.35 -3.87 2.45
CA HIS A 9 9.40 -3.14 1.18
C HIS A 9 10.59 -2.19 1.14
N GLN A 10 10.98 -1.78 -0.06
CA GLN A 10 12.01 -0.77 -0.25
C GLN A 10 11.57 0.58 0.32
N GLY A 11 12.48 1.23 1.04
CA GLY A 11 12.36 2.63 1.46
C GLY A 11 12.87 3.60 0.40
N ILE A 12 13.07 4.87 0.78
CA ILE A 12 13.57 5.92 -0.12
C ILE A 12 14.90 5.52 -0.78
N TYR A 13 15.08 5.94 -2.02
CA TYR A 13 16.19 5.58 -2.92
C TYR A 13 16.26 4.07 -3.22
N GLY A 14 15.13 3.37 -3.16
CA GLY A 14 15.05 1.93 -3.37
C GLY A 14 15.84 1.09 -2.35
N LYS A 15 16.15 1.66 -1.18
CA LYS A 15 16.98 1.02 -0.15
C LYS A 15 16.15 0.10 0.73
N ALA A 16 16.59 -1.14 0.91
CA ALA A 16 16.09 -1.98 1.99
C ALA A 16 16.84 -1.65 3.28
N TYR A 17 16.15 -1.10 4.28
CA TYR A 17 16.78 -0.66 5.53
C TYR A 17 16.97 -1.80 6.54
N ASP A 18 16.24 -2.90 6.42
CA ASP A 18 16.58 -4.15 7.10
C ASP A 18 17.24 -5.12 6.13
N THR A 19 18.48 -5.48 6.42
CA THR A 19 19.26 -6.44 5.62
C THR A 19 19.17 -7.86 6.18
N SER A 20 18.58 -8.04 7.36
CA SER A 20 18.62 -9.28 8.13
C SER A 20 17.28 -9.97 8.27
N ASN A 21 16.23 -9.19 8.48
CA ASN A 21 14.89 -9.68 8.70
C ASN A 21 14.09 -9.56 7.42
N ARG A 22 13.42 -10.64 7.02
CA ARG A 22 12.61 -10.67 5.82
C ARG A 22 11.53 -11.72 5.91
N GLY A 23 10.53 -11.56 5.07
CA GLY A 23 9.47 -12.52 4.92
C GLY A 23 8.71 -12.34 3.62
N PHE A 24 7.78 -13.26 3.40
CA PHE A 24 6.91 -13.23 2.24
C PHE A 24 5.54 -13.78 2.63
N ILE A 25 4.53 -13.29 1.92
CA ILE A 25 3.16 -13.75 2.03
C ILE A 25 2.84 -14.51 0.75
N THR A 26 2.16 -15.63 0.92
CA THR A 26 1.62 -16.45 -0.15
C THR A 26 0.10 -16.46 -0.03
N GLU A 27 -0.59 -17.04 -1.00
CA GLU A 27 -2.05 -17.15 -0.97
C GLU A 27 -2.58 -17.82 0.32
N ASP A 28 -1.79 -18.71 0.94
CA ASP A 28 -2.21 -19.54 2.09
C ASP A 28 -1.35 -19.36 3.36
N GLY A 29 -0.24 -18.64 3.28
CA GLY A 29 0.81 -18.71 4.31
C GLY A 29 1.66 -17.46 4.42
N VAL A 30 2.00 -17.09 5.66
CA VAL A 30 2.96 -16.04 5.98
C VAL A 30 4.26 -16.68 6.48
N PHE A 31 5.39 -16.24 5.95
CA PHE A 31 6.71 -16.74 6.33
C PHE A 31 7.60 -15.56 6.69
N ALA A 32 8.24 -15.59 7.86
CA ALA A 32 9.15 -14.54 8.31
C ALA A 32 10.30 -15.16 9.10
N ASN A 33 11.51 -14.62 8.92
CA ASN A 33 12.68 -15.03 9.69
C ASN A 33 13.79 -13.96 9.66
N SER A 34 14.76 -14.10 10.57
CA SER A 34 16.03 -13.40 10.53
C SER A 34 17.11 -14.31 9.96
N ILE A 35 17.87 -13.83 8.99
CA ILE A 35 18.93 -14.61 8.33
C ILE A 35 20.12 -14.84 9.25
N ILE A 36 20.28 -13.97 10.25
CA ILE A 36 21.28 -14.09 11.32
C ILE A 36 20.98 -15.33 12.18
N SER A 37 19.74 -15.81 12.20
CA SER A 37 19.32 -17.00 12.95
C SER A 37 19.14 -18.25 12.09
N GLY A 38 19.69 -18.24 10.87
CA GLY A 38 19.56 -19.31 9.89
C GLY A 38 18.42 -19.03 8.90
N GLU A 39 18.73 -19.06 7.60
CA GLU A 39 17.81 -18.78 6.49
C GLU A 39 16.79 -19.91 6.24
N ILE A 40 16.12 -20.40 7.28
CA ILE A 40 15.14 -21.49 7.16
C ILE A 40 13.74 -20.96 7.46
N PHE A 41 12.90 -20.86 6.44
CA PHE A 41 11.46 -20.60 6.60
C PHE A 41 10.73 -21.92 6.85
N ALA A 42 10.80 -22.44 8.07
CA ALA A 42 10.38 -23.81 8.35
C ALA A 42 8.86 -24.04 8.22
N SER A 43 8.03 -23.12 8.71
CA SER A 43 6.58 -23.28 8.73
C SER A 43 5.87 -21.93 8.68
N PRO A 44 4.65 -21.89 8.11
CA PRO A 44 3.83 -20.68 8.11
C PRO A 44 3.52 -20.22 9.55
N ILE A 45 3.57 -18.91 9.75
CA ILE A 45 3.40 -18.25 11.06
C ILE A 45 2.00 -17.66 11.27
N ASN A 46 1.15 -17.62 10.23
CA ASN A 46 -0.23 -17.12 10.27
C ASN A 46 -1.18 -18.04 11.05
N ARG A 47 -0.87 -18.22 12.32
CA ARG A 47 -1.60 -19.02 13.32
C ARG A 47 -1.31 -18.43 14.70
N TYR A 48 -2.17 -18.74 15.67
CA TYR A 48 -2.07 -18.18 17.02
C TYR A 48 -1.35 -19.09 18.03
N GLU A 49 -1.21 -20.37 17.71
CA GLU A 49 -0.60 -21.37 18.59
C GLU A 49 0.35 -22.26 17.78
N SER A 50 1.50 -22.60 18.37
CA SER A 50 2.56 -23.35 17.68
C SER A 50 2.16 -24.79 17.38
N SER A 51 1.31 -25.36 18.21
CA SER A 51 0.70 -26.69 18.05
C SER A 51 -0.39 -26.74 16.99
N SER A 52 -1.00 -25.60 16.63
CA SER A 52 -2.07 -25.55 15.65
C SER A 52 -1.54 -25.67 14.23
N THR A 53 -2.21 -26.48 13.42
CA THR A 53 -2.03 -26.52 11.96
C THR A 53 -3.01 -25.62 11.22
N LYS A 54 -3.99 -25.03 11.91
CA LYS A 54 -4.97 -24.12 11.31
C LYS A 54 -4.31 -22.76 11.07
N LEU A 55 -4.19 -22.42 9.80
CA LEU A 55 -3.73 -21.12 9.34
C LEU A 55 -4.92 -20.21 9.09
N PHE A 56 -4.80 -18.93 9.46
CA PHE A 56 -5.75 -17.91 9.02
C PHE A 56 -5.36 -17.37 7.65
N LYS A 57 -6.33 -16.92 6.85
CA LYS A 57 -6.07 -16.27 5.57
C LYS A 57 -5.46 -14.87 5.77
N PRO A 58 -4.20 -14.62 5.34
CA PRO A 58 -3.60 -13.29 5.48
C PRO A 58 -4.03 -12.37 4.33
N TYR A 59 -4.24 -11.09 4.63
CA TYR A 59 -4.22 -10.04 3.60
C TYR A 59 -2.79 -9.95 2.99
N PRO A 60 -2.63 -9.73 1.67
CA PRO A 60 -1.33 -9.74 0.99
C PRO A 60 -0.51 -8.47 1.24
N LEU A 61 -0.27 -8.13 2.51
CA LEU A 61 0.61 -7.04 2.92
C LEU A 61 1.14 -7.27 4.35
N GLY A 62 2.46 -7.19 4.51
CA GLY A 62 3.08 -6.97 5.81
C GLY A 62 3.23 -5.48 6.12
N PHE A 63 2.50 -4.97 7.10
CA PHE A 63 2.66 -3.60 7.57
C PHE A 63 3.93 -3.49 8.42
N CYS A 64 4.90 -2.69 7.98
CA CYS A 64 6.21 -2.60 8.61
C CYS A 64 6.88 -1.25 8.39
N ASN A 65 7.89 -0.92 9.22
CA ASN A 65 8.69 0.29 9.03
C ASN A 65 9.59 0.17 7.80
N PRO A 66 9.47 1.05 6.79
CA PRO A 66 10.39 1.02 5.64
C PRO A 66 11.81 1.54 5.94
N TYR A 67 12.05 2.20 7.09
CA TYR A 67 13.33 2.86 7.43
C TYR A 67 14.10 2.27 8.59
N GLY A 68 13.56 1.22 9.20
CA GLY A 68 14.10 0.67 10.43
C GLY A 68 14.44 -0.79 10.31
N ARG A 69 15.11 -1.29 11.34
CA ARG A 69 15.11 -2.71 11.61
C ARG A 69 13.66 -3.16 11.83
N MET A 70 13.23 -4.13 11.04
CA MET A 70 11.92 -4.77 11.12
C MET A 70 11.88 -5.68 12.33
N SER A 71 11.66 -5.09 13.51
CA SER A 71 11.52 -5.83 14.76
C SER A 71 10.11 -6.36 14.99
N ALA A 72 9.09 -5.82 14.32
CA ALA A 72 7.74 -6.36 14.28
C ALA A 72 7.10 -6.11 12.92
N VAL A 73 6.10 -6.91 12.60
CA VAL A 73 5.27 -6.76 11.40
C VAL A 73 3.82 -6.96 11.80
N VAL A 74 2.93 -6.09 11.34
CA VAL A 74 1.49 -6.24 11.49
C VAL A 74 0.93 -6.87 10.23
N PHE A 75 0.03 -7.83 10.39
CA PHE A 75 -0.72 -8.48 9.32
C PHE A 75 -2.21 -8.30 9.59
N TYR A 76 -3.03 -8.63 8.60
CA TYR A 76 -4.48 -8.66 8.75
C TYR A 76 -4.99 -10.08 8.52
N ASP A 77 -5.65 -10.63 9.54
CA ASP A 77 -6.38 -11.90 9.47
C ASP A 77 -7.74 -11.63 8.82
N MET A 78 -7.93 -12.14 7.60
CA MET A 78 -9.16 -11.98 6.82
C MET A 78 -10.29 -12.93 7.27
N ASP A 79 -9.98 -14.00 8.02
CA ASP A 79 -11.00 -14.92 8.52
C ASP A 79 -11.64 -14.37 9.80
N ALA A 80 -10.85 -13.72 10.65
CA ALA A 80 -11.29 -13.10 11.90
C ALA A 80 -11.56 -11.59 11.78
N GLU A 81 -11.25 -10.98 10.63
CA GLU A 81 -11.33 -9.54 10.36
C GLU A 81 -10.60 -8.72 11.45
N CYS A 82 -9.32 -8.99 11.67
CA CYS A 82 -8.54 -8.28 12.70
C CYS A 82 -7.07 -8.08 12.35
N PHE A 83 -6.48 -7.04 12.93
CA PHE A 83 -5.04 -6.85 12.90
C PHE A 83 -4.36 -7.79 13.90
N VAL A 84 -3.32 -8.47 13.44
CA VAL A 84 -2.47 -9.37 14.22
C VAL A 84 -1.03 -8.94 14.03
N TYR A 85 -0.13 -9.36 14.92
CA TYR A 85 1.26 -8.96 14.80
C TYR A 85 2.23 -10.10 15.06
N LEU A 86 3.33 -10.05 14.34
CA LEU A 86 4.54 -10.82 14.62
C LEU A 86 5.42 -9.96 15.52
N LYS A 87 5.47 -10.28 16.81
CA LYS A 87 6.17 -9.49 17.84
C LYS A 87 7.67 -9.37 17.60
N ASN A 88 8.29 -10.41 17.03
CA ASN A 88 9.66 -10.41 16.56
C ASN A 88 9.91 -11.49 15.51
N MET A 89 11.03 -11.40 14.81
CA MET A 89 11.37 -12.30 13.71
C MET A 89 11.76 -13.72 14.14
N TYR A 90 11.86 -13.96 15.45
CA TYR A 90 12.16 -15.28 16.02
C TYR A 90 10.89 -16.03 16.44
N THR A 91 9.78 -15.32 16.66
CA THR A 91 8.48 -15.95 16.96
C THR A 91 7.96 -16.74 15.76
N LYS A 92 7.35 -17.90 16.03
CA LYS A 92 6.89 -18.86 15.01
C LYS A 92 5.37 -18.88 14.82
N VAL A 93 4.70 -17.89 15.40
CA VAL A 93 3.25 -17.68 15.39
C VAL A 93 2.96 -16.18 15.48
N CYS A 94 1.82 -15.76 14.93
CA CYS A 94 1.27 -14.42 15.13
C CYS A 94 0.53 -14.36 16.48
N ALA A 95 0.41 -13.14 17.01
CA ALA A 95 -0.41 -12.87 18.18
C ALA A 95 -1.53 -11.89 17.80
N LYS A 96 -2.71 -12.07 18.41
CA LYS A 96 -3.72 -11.01 18.42
C LYS A 96 -3.15 -9.77 19.08
N MET A 97 -3.45 -8.60 18.53
CA MET A 97 -3.03 -7.35 19.13
C MET A 97 -3.88 -7.07 20.38
N THR A 98 -3.23 -6.73 21.49
CA THR A 98 -3.93 -6.27 22.69
C THR A 98 -4.58 -4.93 22.39
N GLU A 99 -5.88 -4.80 22.67
CA GLU A 99 -6.59 -3.55 22.47
C GLU A 99 -6.07 -2.46 23.41
N THR A 100 -5.70 -1.33 22.83
CA THR A 100 -5.29 -0.12 23.53
C THR A 100 -6.16 1.05 23.08
N PRO A 101 -6.40 2.06 23.94
CA PRO A 101 -7.02 3.31 23.50
C PRO A 101 -6.32 3.88 22.26
N GLY A 102 -7.09 4.44 21.32
CA GLY A 102 -6.57 4.99 20.08
C GLY A 102 -7.65 5.20 19.02
N ALA A 103 -7.23 5.60 17.82
CA ALA A 103 -8.13 6.08 16.77
C ALA A 103 -9.03 5.01 16.13
N PHE A 104 -8.65 3.74 16.18
CA PHE A 104 -9.39 2.62 15.60
C PHE A 104 -9.17 1.33 16.41
N PRO A 105 -10.08 0.35 16.40
CA PRO A 105 -9.88 -0.93 17.08
C PRO A 105 -8.92 -1.83 16.30
N TRP A 106 -8.23 -2.77 16.94
CA TRP A 106 -7.48 -3.80 16.21
C TRP A 106 -8.40 -4.91 15.66
N GLU A 107 -9.40 -5.32 16.45
CA GLU A 107 -10.47 -6.22 16.00
C GLU A 107 -11.53 -5.41 15.24
N GLN A 108 -11.80 -5.77 13.98
CA GLN A 108 -12.74 -5.03 13.14
C GLN A 108 -14.14 -5.60 13.32
N ASN A 109 -14.94 -4.92 14.14
CA ASN A 109 -16.36 -5.23 14.25
C ASN A 109 -17.06 -4.77 12.97
N LYS A 110 -17.34 -5.72 12.06
CA LYS A 110 -18.13 -5.54 10.82
C LYS A 110 -17.49 -4.60 9.80
N ARG A 111 -16.16 -4.66 9.67
CA ARG A 111 -15.40 -4.00 8.60
C ARG A 111 -14.42 -5.01 8.03
N THR A 112 -14.15 -4.89 6.74
CA THR A 112 -13.14 -5.69 6.05
C THR A 112 -12.13 -4.78 5.36
N ILE A 113 -10.90 -5.24 5.21
CA ILE A 113 -9.85 -4.48 4.53
C ILE A 113 -10.09 -4.47 3.01
N VAL A 114 -9.95 -3.29 2.40
CA VAL A 114 -10.02 -3.08 0.95
C VAL A 114 -8.61 -2.93 0.38
N TYR A 115 -7.81 -2.08 1.00
CA TYR A 115 -6.46 -1.76 0.54
C TYR A 115 -5.54 -1.50 1.74
N GLY A 116 -4.26 -1.78 1.60
CA GLY A 116 -3.25 -1.31 2.52
C GLY A 116 -1.96 -0.95 1.80
N GLU A 117 -1.18 -0.05 2.39
CA GLU A 117 0.19 0.21 1.94
C GLU A 117 1.09 0.69 3.08
N ASN A 118 2.39 0.53 2.90
CA ASN A 118 3.39 1.13 3.78
C ASN A 118 3.81 2.48 3.21
N GLY A 119 3.61 3.54 3.98
CA GLY A 119 4.19 4.84 3.72
C GLY A 119 5.43 5.08 4.59
N PRO A 120 6.18 6.15 4.29
CA PRO A 120 7.38 6.52 5.01
C PRO A 120 7.11 6.99 6.46
N VAL A 121 5.95 7.59 6.71
CA VAL A 121 5.54 8.09 8.04
C VAL A 121 4.52 7.15 8.68
N ASN A 122 3.49 6.79 7.92
CA ASN A 122 2.41 5.93 8.32
C ASN A 122 2.26 4.77 7.34
N SER A 123 1.91 3.60 7.84
CA SER A 123 1.20 2.60 7.08
C SER A 123 -0.30 2.94 7.08
N TYR A 124 -0.97 2.65 5.97
CA TYR A 124 -2.37 2.98 5.76
C TYR A 124 -3.19 1.71 5.55
N ALA A 125 -4.37 1.64 6.14
CA ALA A 125 -5.37 0.63 5.82
C ALA A 125 -6.70 1.31 5.46
N LEU A 126 -7.20 1.03 4.26
CA LEU A 126 -8.53 1.38 3.81
C LEU A 126 -9.47 0.23 4.15
N MET A 127 -10.48 0.51 4.97
CA MET A 127 -11.47 -0.44 5.43
C MET A 127 -12.84 -0.09 4.87
N LYS A 128 -13.70 -1.09 4.73
CA LYS A 128 -15.09 -0.93 4.29
C LYS A 128 -16.04 -1.60 5.29
N SER A 129 -17.13 -0.91 5.62
CA SER A 129 -18.22 -1.47 6.41
C SER A 129 -18.85 -2.65 5.70
N THR A 130 -18.97 -3.78 6.40
CA THR A 130 -19.71 -4.95 5.91
C THR A 130 -21.21 -4.86 6.24
N GLU A 131 -21.64 -3.83 6.99
CA GLU A 131 -23.05 -3.64 7.36
C GLU A 131 -23.85 -2.96 6.26
N ASN A 132 -23.35 -1.83 5.76
CA ASN A 132 -24.03 -1.01 4.75
C ASN A 132 -23.30 -1.01 3.41
N ASN A 133 -22.03 -1.45 3.36
CA ASN A 133 -21.19 -1.45 2.16
C ASN A 133 -20.98 -0.07 1.51
N THR A 134 -21.35 1.02 2.19
CA THR A 134 -21.21 2.40 1.73
C THR A 134 -20.20 3.19 2.53
N ASP A 135 -19.93 2.78 3.77
CA ASP A 135 -19.01 3.50 4.65
C ASP A 135 -17.59 2.92 4.56
N TYR A 136 -16.63 3.82 4.55
CA TYR A 136 -15.20 3.54 4.47
C TYR A 136 -14.45 4.22 5.61
N PHE A 137 -13.31 3.63 5.96
CA PHE A 137 -12.44 4.14 7.00
C PHE A 137 -10.98 4.09 6.55
N ILE A 138 -10.24 5.17 6.77
CA ILE A 138 -8.79 5.21 6.55
C ILE A 138 -8.12 5.18 7.92
N TYR A 139 -7.32 4.16 8.17
CA TYR A 139 -6.50 4.06 9.37
C TYR A 139 -5.06 4.39 9.06
N GLN A 140 -4.43 5.15 9.96
CA GLN A 140 -3.00 5.43 9.91
C GLN A 140 -2.33 4.81 11.13
N MET A 141 -1.27 4.04 10.91
CA MET A 141 -0.50 3.40 11.97
C MET A 141 0.99 3.51 11.73
N THR A 142 1.78 3.54 12.80
CA THR A 142 3.24 3.40 12.72
C THR A 142 3.65 2.12 13.39
N ILE A 143 4.51 1.36 12.71
CA ILE A 143 5.25 0.24 13.28
C ILE A 143 6.66 0.77 13.53
N ASN A 144 7.08 0.91 14.78
CA ASN A 144 8.43 1.35 15.13
C ASN A 144 9.06 0.36 16.09
N TYR A 145 10.06 -0.37 15.60
CA TYR A 145 10.61 -1.54 16.29
C TYR A 145 9.49 -2.52 16.69
N ALA A 146 9.30 -2.77 18.00
CA ALA A 146 8.27 -3.65 18.53
C ALA A 146 6.98 -2.90 18.94
N THR A 147 6.95 -1.59 18.77
CA THR A 147 5.81 -0.74 19.13
C THR A 147 4.95 -0.49 17.91
N VAL A 148 3.64 -0.68 18.05
CA VAL A 148 2.65 -0.33 17.03
C VAL A 148 1.72 0.73 17.60
N SER A 149 1.57 1.84 16.89
CA SER A 149 0.75 2.99 17.30
C SER A 149 -0.44 3.20 16.38
N LYS A 150 -1.59 3.54 16.95
CA LYS A 150 -2.83 3.94 16.25
C LYS A 150 -2.84 5.46 16.11
N ASN A 151 -2.39 5.98 14.98
CA ASN A 151 -2.14 7.42 14.85
C ASN A 151 -3.43 8.20 14.57
N SER A 152 -4.18 7.79 13.55
CA SER A 152 -5.39 8.49 13.11
C SER A 152 -6.40 7.54 12.48
N ALA A 153 -7.66 7.98 12.43
CA ALA A 153 -8.73 7.34 11.70
C ALA A 153 -9.65 8.39 11.09
N TYR A 154 -10.04 8.19 9.83
CA TYR A 154 -10.98 9.04 9.11
C TYR A 154 -12.11 8.20 8.56
N SER A 155 -13.34 8.71 8.58
CA SER A 155 -14.52 8.01 8.08
C SER A 155 -15.23 8.82 7.00
N PHE A 156 -15.66 8.14 5.94
CA PHE A 156 -16.37 8.74 4.83
C PHE A 156 -17.33 7.73 4.19
N SER A 157 -18.18 8.20 3.29
CA SER A 157 -19.08 7.33 2.51
C SER A 157 -18.85 7.45 1.01
N THR A 158 -19.50 6.59 0.22
CA THR A 158 -19.55 6.72 -1.24
C THR A 158 -20.15 8.05 -1.72
N ALA A 159 -20.87 8.79 -0.87
CA ALA A 159 -21.34 10.14 -1.18
C ALA A 159 -20.22 11.20 -1.07
N ASP A 160 -19.22 10.95 -0.21
CA ASP A 160 -18.06 11.84 -0.05
C ASP A 160 -16.98 11.55 -1.12
N ALA A 161 -16.83 10.28 -1.52
CA ALA A 161 -15.86 9.83 -2.53
C ALA A 161 -16.57 9.09 -3.67
N THR A 162 -16.83 9.81 -4.75
CA THR A 162 -17.57 9.35 -5.92
C THR A 162 -17.00 8.06 -6.51
N ASP A 163 -17.83 7.03 -6.70
CA ASP A 163 -17.47 5.75 -7.34
C ASP A 163 -16.32 4.97 -6.66
N ILE A 164 -15.96 5.30 -5.41
CA ILE A 164 -14.89 4.60 -4.67
C ILE A 164 -15.10 3.08 -4.54
N ASP A 165 -16.37 2.63 -4.59
CA ASP A 165 -16.79 1.24 -4.56
C ASP A 165 -16.47 0.45 -5.84
N LYS A 166 -16.14 1.17 -6.92
CA LYS A 166 -15.73 0.62 -8.22
C LYS A 166 -14.23 0.73 -8.46
N ALA A 167 -13.48 1.25 -7.49
CA ALA A 167 -12.09 1.59 -7.70
C ALA A 167 -11.18 0.34 -7.78
N THR A 168 -10.16 0.41 -8.64
CA THR A 168 -9.24 -0.70 -8.91
C THR A 168 -7.82 -0.45 -8.41
N PHE A 169 -7.47 0.80 -8.13
CA PHE A 169 -6.21 1.22 -7.54
C PHE A 169 -6.46 2.27 -6.46
N TYR A 170 -5.59 2.28 -5.46
CA TYR A 170 -5.58 3.22 -4.35
C TYR A 170 -4.13 3.57 -4.02
N SER A 171 -3.89 4.80 -3.57
CA SER A 171 -2.63 5.16 -2.92
C SER A 171 -2.78 6.44 -2.11
N PHE A 172 -2.02 6.57 -1.04
CA PHE A 172 -2.06 7.63 -0.05
C PHE A 172 -0.81 8.50 -0.15
N SER A 173 -1.02 9.82 -0.06
CA SER A 173 0.06 10.75 0.20
C SER A 173 0.59 10.54 1.63
N TYR A 174 1.91 10.51 1.78
CA TYR A 174 2.53 10.39 3.09
C TYR A 174 2.63 11.71 3.86
N GLU A 175 2.42 12.84 3.18
CA GLU A 175 2.57 14.19 3.73
C GLU A 175 1.23 14.91 3.89
N TYR A 176 0.27 14.62 3.00
CA TYR A 176 -1.01 15.33 2.92
C TYR A 176 -2.18 14.38 3.13
N PRO A 177 -3.36 14.89 3.54
CA PRO A 177 -4.55 14.08 3.74
C PRO A 177 -5.24 13.69 2.43
N ILE A 178 -4.47 13.16 1.48
CA ILE A 178 -4.88 12.85 0.11
C ILE A 178 -4.79 11.35 -0.15
N MET A 179 -5.86 10.81 -0.70
CA MET A 179 -5.89 9.51 -1.37
C MET A 179 -6.13 9.73 -2.86
N ILE A 180 -5.39 9.04 -3.71
CA ILE A 180 -5.76 8.85 -5.11
C ILE A 180 -6.42 7.49 -5.29
N TYR A 181 -7.37 7.40 -6.21
CA TYR A 181 -7.95 6.14 -6.62
C TYR A 181 -8.38 6.18 -8.09
N VAL A 182 -8.58 5.01 -8.67
CA VAL A 182 -8.85 4.85 -10.10
C VAL A 182 -10.18 4.15 -10.31
N VAL A 183 -11.03 4.72 -11.17
CA VAL A 183 -12.26 4.07 -11.66
C VAL A 183 -12.24 4.08 -13.18
N GLY A 184 -12.07 2.91 -13.80
CA GLY A 184 -11.91 2.80 -15.26
C GLY A 184 -10.69 3.59 -15.75
N ASN A 185 -10.95 4.65 -16.53
CA ASN A 185 -9.94 5.57 -17.06
C ASN A 185 -9.87 6.92 -16.32
N ASN A 186 -10.59 7.06 -15.21
CA ASN A 186 -10.59 8.26 -14.39
C ASN A 186 -9.63 8.12 -13.20
N LEU A 187 -8.74 9.09 -13.03
CA LEU A 187 -7.96 9.29 -11.82
C LEU A 187 -8.69 10.26 -10.91
N TYR A 188 -9.01 9.84 -9.69
CA TYR A 188 -9.62 10.66 -8.67
C TYR A 188 -8.59 11.08 -7.62
N GLN A 189 -8.83 12.24 -7.02
CA GLN A 189 -8.17 12.71 -5.82
C GLN A 189 -9.23 13.00 -4.77
N TYR A 190 -9.04 12.45 -3.58
CA TYR A 190 -9.90 12.63 -2.42
C TYR A 190 -9.10 13.18 -1.25
N ASN A 191 -9.52 14.33 -0.73
CA ASN A 191 -9.02 14.85 0.53
C ASN A 191 -9.90 14.31 1.66
N TYR A 192 -9.38 13.42 2.50
CA TYR A 192 -10.17 12.73 3.52
C TYR A 192 -10.39 13.55 4.80
N GLU A 193 -9.80 14.75 4.90
CA GLU A 193 -10.09 15.71 5.97
C GLU A 193 -11.20 16.68 5.57
N THR A 194 -11.10 17.27 4.37
CA THR A 194 -12.11 18.22 3.87
C THR A 194 -13.27 17.54 3.17
N LYS A 195 -13.15 16.24 2.90
CA LYS A 195 -14.08 15.42 2.10
C LYS A 195 -14.26 15.91 0.66
N ALA A 196 -13.33 16.71 0.15
CA ALA A 196 -13.35 17.16 -1.23
C ALA A 196 -12.89 16.04 -2.17
N CYS A 197 -13.73 15.68 -3.14
CA CYS A 197 -13.44 14.70 -4.18
C CYS A 197 -13.48 15.35 -5.56
N LYS A 198 -12.48 15.08 -6.40
CA LYS A 198 -12.46 15.54 -7.80
C LYS A 198 -11.85 14.49 -8.72
N VAL A 199 -12.34 14.46 -9.97
CA VAL A 199 -11.63 13.81 -11.07
C VAL A 199 -10.46 14.72 -11.45
N VAL A 200 -9.25 14.18 -11.33
CA VAL A 200 -8.00 14.87 -11.68
C VAL A 200 -7.82 14.88 -13.19
N LYS A 201 -8.00 13.71 -13.81
CA LYS A 201 -7.82 13.50 -15.24
C LYS A 201 -8.58 12.26 -15.69
N THR A 202 -9.13 12.34 -16.89
CA THR A 202 -9.67 11.20 -17.65
C THR A 202 -8.71 10.89 -18.78
N TYR A 203 -8.28 9.64 -18.88
CA TYR A 203 -7.34 9.19 -19.90
C TYR A 203 -8.07 8.52 -21.07
N PRO A 204 -7.50 8.51 -22.28
CA PRO A 204 -8.10 7.81 -23.41
C PRO A 204 -8.11 6.28 -23.22
N GLY A 205 -7.07 5.74 -22.58
CA GLY A 205 -6.93 4.31 -22.27
C GLY A 205 -7.31 3.94 -20.83
N GLU A 206 -7.33 2.64 -20.55
CA GLU A 206 -7.50 2.07 -19.21
C GLU A 206 -6.31 2.49 -18.33
N ILE A 207 -6.55 2.95 -17.10
CA ILE A 207 -5.46 3.10 -16.13
C ILE A 207 -5.10 1.73 -15.57
N THR A 208 -3.85 1.33 -15.74
CA THR A 208 -3.32 0.00 -15.41
C THR A 208 -2.53 -0.05 -14.11
N TYR A 209 -2.11 1.12 -13.64
CA TYR A 209 -1.41 1.32 -12.38
C TYR A 209 -1.46 2.80 -12.00
N ALA A 210 -1.71 3.11 -10.73
CA ALA A 210 -1.57 4.46 -10.19
C ALA A 210 -1.12 4.40 -8.73
N SER A 211 -0.09 5.17 -8.36
CA SER A 211 0.42 5.18 -6.99
C SER A 211 1.23 6.45 -6.69
N PHE A 212 1.21 6.88 -5.42
CA PHE A 212 2.23 7.78 -4.89
C PHE A 212 3.57 7.05 -4.82
N GLU A 213 4.61 7.69 -5.32
CA GLU A 213 5.90 7.07 -5.56
C GLU A 213 6.99 7.84 -4.80
N TRP A 214 7.07 7.55 -3.50
CA TRP A 214 8.03 8.16 -2.60
C TRP A 214 9.38 7.42 -2.55
N GLN A 215 9.47 6.23 -3.16
CA GLN A 215 10.61 5.32 -3.03
C GLN A 215 11.79 5.72 -3.92
N SER A 216 11.57 6.49 -4.99
CA SER A 216 12.62 6.88 -5.93
C SER A 216 13.53 7.97 -5.39
N ARG A 217 12.96 9.13 -5.03
CA ARG A 217 13.70 10.34 -4.63
C ARG A 217 13.31 10.88 -3.26
N GLY A 218 12.28 10.32 -2.62
CA GLY A 218 11.70 10.88 -1.40
C GLY A 218 10.85 12.12 -1.67
N GLU A 219 10.28 12.24 -2.88
CA GLU A 219 9.35 13.30 -3.28
C GLU A 219 7.92 12.73 -3.36
N LEU A 220 6.92 13.60 -3.33
CA LEU A 220 5.50 13.24 -3.56
C LEU A 220 5.20 13.10 -5.05
N ASP A 221 6.02 12.34 -5.74
CA ASP A 221 5.75 11.98 -7.13
C ASP A 221 4.55 11.04 -7.18
N ILE A 222 3.81 11.10 -8.28
CA ILE A 222 2.70 10.20 -8.57
C ILE A 222 2.98 9.61 -9.94
N VAL A 223 2.84 8.30 -10.06
CA VAL A 223 2.95 7.61 -11.34
C VAL A 223 1.58 7.11 -11.76
N VAL A 224 1.21 7.34 -13.00
CA VAL A 224 -0.02 6.82 -13.62
C VAL A 224 0.36 6.13 -14.92
N CYS A 225 -0.07 4.89 -15.10
CA CYS A 225 0.19 4.10 -16.30
C CYS A 225 -1.15 3.83 -16.99
N THR A 226 -1.21 4.01 -18.31
CA THR A 226 -2.42 3.77 -19.10
C THR A 226 -2.14 2.89 -20.28
N TYR A 227 -3.07 2.00 -20.63
CA TYR A 227 -2.97 1.10 -21.77
C TYR A 227 -4.10 1.32 -22.78
N GLU A 228 -3.74 1.40 -24.06
CA GLU A 228 -4.64 1.50 -25.19
C GLU A 228 -4.21 0.50 -26.29
N GLU A 229 -5.00 -0.57 -26.47
CA GLU A 229 -4.70 -1.62 -27.45
C GLU A 229 -4.63 -1.09 -28.89
N ALA A 230 -5.40 -0.04 -29.18
CA ALA A 230 -5.50 0.58 -30.50
C ALA A 230 -4.36 1.55 -30.84
N ALA A 231 -3.50 1.92 -29.88
CA ALA A 231 -2.38 2.82 -30.12
C ALA A 231 -1.28 2.15 -30.96
N GLU A 232 -0.34 2.97 -31.46
CA GLU A 232 0.87 2.48 -32.12
C GLU A 232 1.60 1.45 -31.24
N ALA A 233 2.16 0.41 -31.84
CA ALA A 233 2.62 -0.77 -31.11
C ALA A 233 3.61 -0.47 -29.97
N ASP A 234 4.49 0.51 -30.16
CA ASP A 234 5.49 0.98 -29.19
C ASP A 234 4.94 1.99 -28.16
N LYS A 235 3.68 2.42 -28.31
CA LYS A 235 2.98 3.42 -27.48
C LYS A 235 1.69 2.91 -26.84
N ARG A 236 1.49 1.59 -26.81
CA ARG A 236 0.30 0.97 -26.20
C ARG A 236 0.17 1.29 -24.73
N GLU A 237 1.28 1.35 -24.00
CA GLU A 237 1.30 1.83 -22.62
C GLU A 237 2.01 3.19 -22.55
N THR A 238 1.39 4.12 -21.83
CA THR A 238 1.94 5.43 -21.51
C THR A 238 2.10 5.57 -20.00
N ILE A 239 3.30 5.93 -19.53
CA ILE A 239 3.62 6.17 -18.12
C ILE A 239 3.78 7.67 -17.93
N TYR A 240 2.93 8.26 -17.11
CA TYR A 240 2.94 9.67 -16.74
C TYR A 240 3.54 9.85 -15.35
N LYS A 241 4.32 10.92 -15.16
CA LYS A 241 4.73 11.39 -13.83
C LYS A 241 4.13 12.73 -13.49
N TYR A 242 3.58 12.80 -12.28
CA TYR A 242 3.01 13.99 -11.67
C TYR A 242 3.69 14.26 -10.32
N THR A 243 3.48 15.46 -9.81
CA THR A 243 3.84 15.83 -8.44
C THR A 243 2.64 16.50 -7.78
N MET A 244 2.65 16.57 -6.45
CA MET A 244 1.67 17.33 -5.69
C MET A 244 2.13 18.79 -5.58
N GLY A 245 1.37 19.71 -6.17
CA GLY A 245 1.57 21.15 -6.04
C GLY A 245 1.24 21.66 -4.63
N GLN A 246 1.66 22.90 -4.33
CA GLN A 246 1.46 23.53 -3.01
C GLN A 246 -0.02 23.71 -2.62
N ASP A 247 -0.90 23.81 -3.61
CA ASP A 247 -2.36 23.89 -3.47
C ASP A 247 -3.04 22.52 -3.44
N LEU A 248 -2.24 21.45 -3.28
CA LEU A 248 -2.67 20.07 -3.35
C LEU A 248 -3.29 19.69 -4.71
N ASN A 249 -2.95 20.41 -5.78
CA ASN A 249 -3.27 19.97 -7.14
C ASN A 249 -2.21 19.00 -7.65
N ILE A 250 -2.65 17.91 -8.27
CA ILE A 250 -1.76 17.00 -9.00
C ILE A 250 -1.41 17.67 -10.33
N VAL A 251 -0.13 17.96 -10.54
CA VAL A 251 0.38 18.66 -11.72
C VAL A 251 1.48 17.85 -12.39
N PRO A 252 1.63 17.91 -13.73
CA PRO A 252 2.67 17.15 -14.41
C PRO A 252 4.08 17.55 -13.95
N ILE A 253 4.98 16.57 -13.84
CA ILE A 253 6.40 16.88 -13.66
C ILE A 253 6.96 17.30 -15.02
N MET A 254 7.43 18.53 -15.07
CA MET A 254 8.04 19.12 -16.27
C MET A 254 9.56 18.97 -16.17
N THR A 255 10.07 17.76 -16.37
CA THR A 255 11.53 17.50 -16.37
C THR A 255 11.95 16.88 -17.70
N GLY A 256 13.01 17.40 -18.32
CA GLY A 256 13.49 16.95 -19.62
C GLY A 256 14.27 18.03 -20.38
N PRO A 257 14.78 17.74 -21.59
CA PRO A 257 15.46 18.74 -22.43
C PRO A 257 14.55 19.91 -22.83
N ALA A 258 13.24 19.71 -22.73
CA ALA A 258 12.19 20.69 -22.95
C ALA A 258 11.37 20.78 -21.65
N LEU A 259 11.59 21.85 -20.87
CA LEU A 259 10.95 22.10 -19.57
C LEU A 259 9.44 22.43 -19.67
N ASP A 260 8.86 22.28 -20.85
CA ASP A 260 7.48 22.61 -21.23
C ASP A 260 6.65 21.39 -21.66
N LYS A 261 7.19 20.17 -21.53
CA LYS A 261 6.45 18.92 -21.84
C LYS A 261 6.33 18.00 -20.64
N GLU A 262 5.17 17.32 -20.53
CA GLU A 262 4.93 16.30 -19.50
C GLU A 262 6.01 15.21 -19.61
N PHE A 263 6.56 14.80 -18.47
CA PHE A 263 7.46 13.64 -18.41
C PHE A 263 6.66 12.36 -18.67
N VAL A 264 6.84 11.79 -19.87
CA VAL A 264 6.10 10.64 -20.37
C VAL A 264 7.04 9.58 -20.94
N TYR A 265 6.78 8.30 -20.63
CA TYR A 265 7.48 7.15 -21.18
C TYR A 265 6.49 6.22 -21.86
N ASN A 266 6.88 5.64 -22.98
CA ASN A 266 6.05 4.70 -23.72
C ASN A 266 6.66 3.30 -23.67
N THR A 267 5.80 2.28 -23.67
CA THR A 267 6.22 0.89 -23.80
C THR A 267 5.13 0.08 -24.51
N PRO A 268 5.48 -0.96 -25.28
CA PRO A 268 4.49 -1.86 -25.89
C PRO A 268 3.77 -2.76 -24.87
N LEU A 269 4.27 -2.86 -23.63
CA LEU A 269 3.81 -3.83 -22.63
C LEU A 269 2.87 -3.21 -21.60
N LYS A 270 1.80 -3.95 -21.27
CA LYS A 270 0.87 -3.55 -20.21
C LYS A 270 1.56 -3.52 -18.84
N VAL A 271 1.65 -2.34 -18.23
CA VAL A 271 2.26 -2.20 -16.90
C VAL A 271 1.32 -2.74 -15.83
N LYS A 272 1.88 -3.45 -14.85
CA LYS A 272 1.14 -3.99 -13.68
C LYS A 272 1.57 -3.37 -12.36
N LYS A 273 2.83 -2.98 -12.26
CA LYS A 273 3.45 -2.37 -11.08
C LYS A 273 4.74 -1.68 -11.50
N ILE A 274 5.10 -0.60 -10.81
CA ILE A 274 6.41 0.03 -10.90
C ILE A 274 7.07 -0.07 -9.52
N GLU A 275 8.31 -0.57 -9.50
CA GLU A 275 9.13 -0.68 -8.28
C GLU A 275 10.52 -0.10 -8.55
N TYR A 276 11.05 0.67 -7.60
CA TYR A 276 12.37 1.27 -7.73
C TYR A 276 13.44 0.41 -7.08
N ARG A 277 14.18 -0.31 -7.91
CA ARG A 277 15.40 -0.98 -7.46
C ARG A 277 16.55 0.00 -7.53
N ASN A 278 17.25 0.14 -6.40
CA ASN A 278 18.53 0.83 -6.40
C ASN A 278 19.46 0.09 -7.37
N CYS A 279 19.84 0.73 -8.46
CA CYS A 279 20.88 0.22 -9.36
C CYS A 279 22.20 0.75 -8.81
N PRO A 280 23.11 -0.09 -8.27
CA PRO A 280 24.43 0.39 -7.91
C PRO A 280 25.08 0.96 -9.18
N ARG A 281 25.49 2.23 -9.12
CA ARG A 281 26.36 2.82 -10.14
C ARG A 281 27.72 2.12 -10.11
#